data_AF-A0AAJ7RYC8-F1
#
_entry.id   AF-A0AAJ7RYC8-F1
#
_cell.length_a   1.000
_cell.length_b   1.000
_cell.length_c   1.000
_cell.angle_alpha   90.00
_cell.angle_beta   90.00
_cell.angle_gamma   90.00
#
_symmetry.space_group_name_H-M   'P 1'
#
loop_
_entity.id
_entity.type
_entity.pdbx_description
1 polymer ?
#
loop_
_entity_poly.entity_id
_entity_poly.type
_entity_poly.pdbx_seq_one_letter_code
_entity_poly.pdbx_strand_id
1 'polypeptide(L)'
;MMSMKVKTLLKVFLYSIVGPIILYCLFFSFLRYQEDLIKAQAKKFEIKEKSLSYRIYAKGNDTGYLKHVFIVLERLGFKRTDHGDNWDLLWAHDYPFRSLSSNLSKLNAHQRVNHFPGCGYITNKVDLSTTEGRYMLPAFKIPEQRDEFLRYANGYPETMFVQKSNDHRGISVKNMDINSISECIP
;
A
#
# COMPACT_ATOMS: atom_id res chain seq x y z
N MET A 1 35.03 76.96 -8.62
CA MET A 1 33.66 76.91 -8.05
C MET A 1 32.67 76.90 -9.20
N MET A 2 31.92 75.81 -9.42
CA MET A 2 31.04 75.67 -10.60
C MET A 2 29.88 76.67 -10.54
N SER A 3 29.51 77.30 -11.67
CA SER A 3 28.44 78.31 -11.69
C SER A 3 27.08 77.68 -11.37
N MET A 4 26.22 78.48 -10.72
CA MET A 4 24.92 78.01 -10.22
C MET A 4 24.03 77.43 -11.34
N LYS A 5 24.13 77.99 -12.55
CA LYS A 5 23.41 77.52 -13.75
C LYS A 5 23.86 76.11 -14.18
N VAL A 6 25.16 75.84 -14.12
CA VAL A 6 25.71 74.53 -14.52
C VAL A 6 25.31 73.44 -13.53
N LYS A 7 25.24 73.76 -12.23
CA LYS A 7 24.73 72.82 -11.20
C LYS A 7 23.27 72.45 -11.43
N THR A 8 22.44 73.41 -11.85
CA THR A 8 21.01 73.15 -12.13
C THR A 8 20.84 72.30 -13.39
N LEU A 9 21.55 72.61 -14.48
CA LEU A 9 21.55 71.80 -15.70
C LEU A 9 22.01 70.36 -15.46
N LEU A 10 23.07 70.18 -14.65
CA LEU A 10 23.57 68.86 -14.29
C LEU A 10 22.53 68.05 -13.50
N LYS A 11 21.80 68.69 -12.57
CA LYS A 11 20.72 68.03 -11.82
C LYS A 11 19.57 67.60 -12.74
N VAL A 12 19.14 68.47 -13.64
CA VAL A 12 18.09 68.13 -14.62
C VAL A 12 18.53 66.95 -15.49
N PHE A 13 19.76 66.94 -15.98
CA PHE A 13 20.31 65.82 -16.74
C PHE A 13 20.33 64.52 -15.91
N LEU A 14 20.80 64.58 -14.65
CA LEU A 14 20.83 63.42 -13.75
C LEU A 14 19.41 62.85 -13.52
N TYR A 15 18.43 63.69 -13.23
CA TYR A 15 17.08 63.22 -12.91
C TYR A 15 16.25 62.84 -14.13
N SER A 16 16.40 63.53 -15.26
CA SER A 16 15.58 63.29 -16.46
C SER A 16 16.13 62.17 -17.34
N ILE A 17 17.42 61.85 -17.27
CA ILE A 17 18.05 60.84 -18.13
C ILE A 17 18.64 59.70 -17.30
N VAL A 18 19.51 60.00 -16.35
CA VAL A 18 20.22 58.95 -15.58
C VAL A 18 19.25 58.21 -14.65
N GLY A 19 18.33 58.92 -13.99
CA GLY A 19 17.32 58.34 -13.10
C GLY A 19 16.45 57.27 -13.79
N PRO A 20 15.77 57.59 -14.92
CA PRO A 20 14.98 56.62 -15.67
C PRO A 20 15.78 55.41 -16.16
N ILE A 21 17.03 55.60 -16.58
CA ILE A 21 17.90 54.51 -17.01
C ILE A 21 18.18 53.55 -15.85
N ILE A 22 18.50 54.09 -14.67
CA ILE A 22 18.74 53.26 -13.46
C ILE A 22 17.46 52.50 -13.09
N LEU A 23 16.30 53.17 -13.09
CA LEU A 23 15.02 52.53 -12.80
C LEU A 23 14.69 51.43 -13.81
N TYR A 24 14.98 51.65 -15.10
CA TYR A 24 14.80 50.66 -16.15
C TYR A 24 15.71 49.45 -15.96
N CYS A 25 17.00 49.66 -15.64
CA CYS A 25 17.94 48.58 -15.34
C CYS A 25 17.52 47.77 -14.11
N LEU A 26 17.04 48.44 -13.05
CA LEU A 26 16.52 47.77 -11.85
C LEU A 26 15.26 46.96 -12.17
N PHE A 27 14.34 47.53 -12.95
CA PHE A 27 13.13 46.84 -13.38
C PHE A 27 13.45 45.58 -14.21
N PHE A 28 14.35 45.68 -15.18
CA PHE A 28 14.78 44.52 -15.98
C PHE A 28 15.51 43.47 -15.15
N SER A 29 16.34 43.89 -14.20
CA SER A 29 17.01 42.97 -13.28
C SER A 29 16.00 42.24 -12.38
N PHE A 30 14.98 42.94 -11.91
CA PHE A 30 13.88 42.37 -11.15
C PHE A 30 13.08 41.36 -11.98
N LEU A 31 12.73 41.68 -13.23
CA LEU A 31 12.03 40.75 -14.13
C LEU A 31 12.84 39.47 -14.36
N ARG A 32 14.16 39.60 -14.61
CA ARG A 32 15.04 38.45 -14.80
C ARG A 32 15.13 37.57 -13.55
N TYR A 33 15.22 38.19 -12.38
CA TYR A 33 15.20 37.48 -11.10
C TYR A 33 13.89 36.71 -10.88
N GLN A 34 12.74 37.32 -11.21
CA GLN A 34 11.44 36.63 -11.15
C GLN A 34 11.38 35.43 -12.09
N GLU A 35 11.86 35.56 -13.33
CA GLU A 35 11.92 34.41 -14.26
C GLU A 35 12.78 33.26 -13.72
N ASP A 36 13.95 33.58 -13.15
CA ASP A 36 14.85 32.56 -12.61
C ASP A 36 14.26 31.86 -11.39
N LEU A 37 13.52 32.59 -10.54
CA LEU A 37 12.75 32.00 -9.44
C LEU A 37 11.64 31.07 -9.94
N ILE A 38 10.88 31.48 -10.96
CA ILE A 38 9.82 30.66 -11.56
C ILE A 38 10.43 29.39 -12.18
N LYS A 39 11.54 29.51 -12.91
CA LYS A 39 12.26 28.36 -13.49
C LYS A 39 12.79 27.43 -12.41
N ALA A 40 13.35 27.96 -11.32
CA ALA A 40 13.81 27.16 -10.19
C ALA A 40 12.66 26.43 -9.47
N GLN A 41 11.52 27.10 -9.28
CA GLN A 41 10.32 26.50 -8.68
C GLN A 41 9.69 25.44 -9.60
N ALA A 42 9.61 25.70 -10.91
CA ALA A 42 9.13 24.74 -11.91
C ALA A 42 10.04 23.50 -11.94
N LYS A 43 11.36 23.68 -11.99
CA LYS A 43 12.34 22.60 -11.91
C LYS A 43 12.23 21.80 -10.61
N LYS A 44 11.96 22.47 -9.47
CA LYS A 44 11.73 21.79 -8.19
C LYS A 44 10.44 20.96 -8.19
N PHE A 45 9.40 21.41 -8.89
CA PHE A 45 8.16 20.65 -9.10
C PHE A 45 8.38 19.45 -10.02
N GLU A 46 9.17 19.63 -11.08
CA GLU A 46 9.51 18.58 -12.06
C GLU A 46 10.40 17.49 -11.46
N ILE A 47 11.28 17.84 -10.50
CA ILE A 47 12.13 16.88 -9.76
C ILE A 47 11.32 15.98 -8.79
N LYS A 48 10.01 16.21 -8.60
CA LYS A 48 9.19 15.46 -7.63
C LYS A 48 7.97 14.75 -8.24
N GLU A 49 8.11 14.22 -9.45
CA GLU A 49 7.15 13.24 -9.99
C GLU A 49 7.88 11.92 -10.34
N LYS A 50 8.55 11.30 -9.35
CA LYS A 50 8.93 9.89 -9.48
C LYS A 50 7.63 9.09 -9.51
N SER A 51 7.16 8.73 -10.70
CA SER A 51 6.00 7.85 -10.84
C SER A 51 6.30 6.53 -10.17
N LEU A 52 5.60 6.24 -9.07
CA LEU A 52 5.76 5.00 -8.34
C LEU A 52 5.38 3.82 -9.24
N SER A 53 6.12 2.72 -9.16
CA SER A 53 5.81 1.52 -9.93
C SER A 53 5.16 0.44 -9.07
N TYR A 54 4.26 -0.33 -9.67
CA TYR A 54 3.63 -1.47 -9.01
C TYR A 54 3.70 -2.75 -9.83
N ARG A 55 3.67 -3.87 -9.13
CA ARG A 55 3.63 -5.23 -9.68
C ARG A 55 2.45 -6.00 -9.10
N ILE A 56 1.85 -6.86 -9.92
CA ILE A 56 0.82 -7.79 -9.48
C ILE A 56 1.40 -9.19 -9.31
N TYR A 57 1.01 -9.85 -8.21
CA TYR A 57 1.20 -11.28 -8.01
C TYR A 57 -0.18 -11.95 -7.89
N ALA A 58 -0.53 -12.77 -8.89
CA ALA A 58 -1.82 -13.42 -9.00
C ALA A 58 -1.64 -14.82 -9.60
N LYS A 59 -2.55 -15.75 -9.26
CA LYS A 59 -2.54 -17.10 -9.81
C LYS A 59 -3.22 -17.11 -11.18
N GLY A 60 -2.47 -17.54 -12.20
CA GLY A 60 -2.96 -17.65 -13.57
C GLY A 60 -2.96 -16.33 -14.34
N ASN A 61 -3.46 -16.37 -15.58
CA ASN A 61 -3.50 -15.21 -16.48
C ASN A 61 -4.76 -14.36 -16.31
N ASP A 62 -5.80 -14.90 -15.68
CA ASP A 62 -7.02 -14.15 -15.40
C ASP A 62 -6.85 -13.30 -14.14
N THR A 63 -6.89 -11.99 -14.32
CA THR A 63 -6.81 -10.99 -13.25
C THR A 63 -8.05 -10.10 -13.23
N GLY A 64 -9.17 -10.53 -13.85
CA GLY A 64 -10.41 -9.75 -13.94
C GLY A 64 -10.98 -9.36 -12.56
N TYR A 65 -10.78 -10.20 -11.55
CA TYR A 65 -11.15 -9.90 -10.15
C TYR A 65 -10.33 -8.75 -9.53
N LEU A 66 -9.20 -8.37 -10.12
CA LEU A 66 -8.35 -7.25 -9.68
C LEU A 66 -8.65 -5.94 -10.44
N LYS A 67 -9.70 -5.87 -11.27
CA LYS A 67 -10.03 -4.67 -12.06
C LYS A 67 -10.02 -3.37 -11.25
N HIS A 68 -10.54 -3.41 -10.02
CA HIS A 68 -10.60 -2.25 -9.15
C HIS A 68 -9.24 -1.84 -8.59
N VAL A 69 -8.35 -2.81 -8.33
CA VAL A 69 -6.97 -2.54 -7.93
C VAL A 69 -6.25 -1.78 -9.03
N PHE A 70 -6.38 -2.23 -10.28
CA PHE A 70 -5.79 -1.56 -11.43
C PHE A 70 -6.29 -0.11 -11.56
N ILE A 71 -7.61 0.11 -11.52
CA ILE A 71 -8.22 1.44 -11.63
C ILE A 71 -7.74 2.38 -10.52
N VAL A 72 -7.65 1.89 -9.28
CA VAL A 72 -7.20 2.72 -8.15
C VAL A 72 -5.74 3.09 -8.30
N LEU A 73 -4.87 2.13 -8.63
CA LEU A 73 -3.44 2.39 -8.80
C LEU A 73 -3.16 3.35 -9.96
N GLU A 74 -3.88 3.20 -11.07
CA GLU A 74 -3.80 4.12 -12.21
C GLU A 74 -4.20 5.55 -11.82
N ARG A 75 -5.32 5.71 -11.10
CA ARG A 75 -5.77 7.02 -10.59
C ARG A 75 -4.79 7.65 -9.60
N LEU A 76 -4.02 6.84 -8.88
CA LEU A 76 -2.95 7.29 -7.99
C LEU A 76 -1.63 7.59 -8.72
N GLY A 77 -1.59 7.44 -10.05
CA GLY A 77 -0.39 7.71 -10.85
C GLY A 77 0.67 6.61 -10.82
N PHE A 78 0.33 5.42 -10.31
CA PHE A 78 1.25 4.29 -10.31
C PHE A 78 1.39 3.69 -11.71
N LYS A 79 2.61 3.32 -12.09
CA LYS A 79 2.90 2.65 -13.36
C LYS A 79 3.12 1.15 -13.16
N ARG A 80 2.43 0.33 -13.93
CA ARG A 80 2.64 -1.12 -13.88
C ARG A 80 4.02 -1.48 -14.41
N THR A 81 4.73 -2.38 -13.74
CA THR A 81 5.97 -2.99 -14.22
C THR A 81 5.85 -4.51 -14.17
N ASP A 82 6.26 -5.17 -15.26
CA ASP A 82 6.22 -6.63 -15.37
C ASP A 82 7.62 -7.27 -15.18
N HIS A 83 8.68 -6.46 -15.07
CA HIS A 83 10.07 -6.94 -15.03
C HIS A 83 10.92 -6.29 -13.93
N GLY A 84 11.77 -7.12 -13.31
CA GLY A 84 12.81 -6.71 -12.37
C GLY A 84 12.37 -6.55 -10.91
N ASP A 85 13.35 -6.27 -10.06
CA ASP A 85 13.17 -6.01 -8.63
C ASP A 85 12.93 -4.51 -8.33
N ASN A 86 12.82 -3.67 -9.37
CA ASN A 86 12.63 -2.23 -9.24
C ASN A 86 11.13 -1.87 -9.28
N TRP A 87 10.45 -2.17 -8.18
CA TRP A 87 9.06 -1.83 -7.94
C TRP A 87 8.91 -1.12 -6.59
N ASP A 88 7.92 -0.25 -6.43
CA ASP A 88 7.61 0.40 -5.15
C ASP A 88 6.47 -0.34 -4.39
N LEU A 89 5.51 -0.93 -5.11
CA LEU A 89 4.41 -1.71 -4.54
C LEU A 89 4.25 -3.10 -5.20
N LEU A 90 4.25 -4.16 -4.41
CA LEU A 90 3.78 -5.49 -4.83
C LEU A 90 2.38 -5.72 -4.29
N TRP A 91 1.40 -5.82 -5.19
CA TRP A 91 0.05 -6.21 -4.86
C TRP A 91 -0.17 -7.69 -5.15
N ALA A 92 -0.20 -8.49 -4.10
CA ALA A 92 -0.48 -9.92 -4.18
C ALA A 92 -1.98 -10.17 -3.96
N HIS A 93 -2.58 -11.04 -4.76
CA HIS A 93 -3.91 -11.58 -4.49
C HIS A 93 -3.82 -12.71 -3.45
N ASP A 94 -2.98 -13.71 -3.73
CA ASP A 94 -2.74 -14.83 -2.82
C ASP A 94 -1.60 -14.51 -1.86
N TYR A 95 -1.55 -15.21 -0.72
CA TYR A 95 -0.51 -15.03 0.30
C TYR A 95 0.90 -15.27 -0.29
N PRO A 96 1.75 -14.24 -0.43
CA PRO A 96 2.94 -14.32 -1.28
C PRO A 96 4.16 -14.91 -0.57
N PHE A 97 4.18 -14.94 0.77
CA PHE A 97 5.36 -15.37 1.53
C PHE A 97 5.59 -16.89 1.52
N ARG A 98 4.71 -17.69 0.90
CA ARG A 98 4.99 -19.12 0.68
C ARG A 98 5.87 -19.35 -0.55
N SER A 99 5.63 -18.59 -1.61
CA SER A 99 6.28 -18.74 -2.92
C SER A 99 7.41 -17.74 -3.14
N LEU A 100 7.30 -16.54 -2.57
CA LEU A 100 8.23 -15.42 -2.77
C LEU A 100 9.04 -15.11 -1.50
N SER A 101 9.12 -16.02 -0.52
CA SER A 101 9.80 -15.76 0.76
C SER A 101 11.24 -15.27 0.62
N SER A 102 12.00 -15.87 -0.32
CA SER A 102 13.38 -15.49 -0.62
C SER A 102 13.52 -14.05 -1.11
N ASN A 103 12.58 -13.60 -1.95
CA ASN A 103 12.55 -12.22 -2.47
C ASN A 103 12.00 -11.24 -1.43
N LEU A 104 10.94 -11.61 -0.71
CA LEU A 104 10.24 -10.73 0.24
C LEU A 104 10.95 -10.60 1.60
N SER A 105 11.91 -11.46 1.90
CA SER A 105 12.77 -11.31 3.09
C SER A 105 13.84 -10.23 2.94
N LYS A 106 14.07 -9.72 1.71
CA LYS A 106 15.13 -8.76 1.38
C LYS A 106 14.58 -7.52 0.66
N LEU A 107 13.50 -6.95 1.19
CA LEU A 107 12.89 -5.75 0.60
C LEU A 107 13.75 -4.51 0.84
N ASN A 108 13.81 -3.67 -0.18
CA ASN A 108 14.36 -2.32 -0.04
C ASN A 108 13.45 -1.45 0.84
N ALA A 109 14.01 -0.42 1.48
CA ALA A 109 13.27 0.46 2.40
C ALA A 109 12.04 1.15 1.78
N HIS A 110 11.99 1.31 0.45
CA HIS A 110 10.86 1.90 -0.27
C HIS A 110 9.78 0.88 -0.68
N GLN A 111 10.12 -0.41 -0.71
CA GLN A 111 9.24 -1.46 -1.19
C GLN A 111 8.14 -1.78 -0.19
N ARG A 112 6.92 -1.94 -0.69
CA ARG A 112 5.74 -2.29 0.12
C ARG A 112 5.01 -3.48 -0.48
N VAL A 113 4.49 -4.34 0.38
CA VAL A 113 3.66 -5.49 0.01
C VAL A 113 2.35 -5.36 0.79
N ASN A 114 1.22 -5.67 0.15
CA ASN A 114 -0.11 -5.58 0.76
C ASN A 114 -0.44 -6.73 1.76
N HIS A 115 0.56 -7.49 2.19
CA HIS A 115 0.41 -8.64 3.08
C HIS A 115 1.47 -8.62 4.19
N PHE A 116 1.11 -9.11 5.38
CA PHE A 116 2.05 -9.32 6.48
C PHE A 116 2.50 -10.78 6.54
N PRO A 117 3.79 -11.06 6.81
CA PRO A 117 4.25 -12.42 7.04
C PRO A 117 3.57 -12.99 8.30
N GLY A 118 3.10 -14.23 8.21
CA GLY A 118 2.42 -14.94 9.31
C GLY A 118 0.94 -14.57 9.48
N CYS A 119 0.36 -13.64 8.71
CA CYS A 119 -1.06 -13.28 8.86
C CYS A 119 -2.01 -14.46 8.62
N GLY A 120 -1.54 -15.51 7.94
CA GLY A 120 -2.28 -16.77 7.76
C GLY A 120 -2.74 -17.41 9.08
N TYR A 121 -1.99 -17.26 10.17
CA TYR A 121 -2.37 -17.83 11.48
C TYR A 121 -3.69 -17.26 12.02
N ILE A 122 -4.04 -16.03 11.64
CA ILE A 122 -5.27 -15.37 12.09
C ILE A 122 -6.34 -15.32 11.00
N THR A 123 -5.98 -15.48 9.72
CA THR A 123 -6.93 -15.46 8.60
C THR A 123 -7.37 -16.84 8.15
N ASN A 124 -6.60 -17.90 8.45
CA ASN A 124 -7.00 -19.27 8.21
C ASN A 124 -7.99 -19.71 9.30
N LYS A 125 -9.17 -20.17 8.87
CA LYS A 125 -10.22 -20.62 9.78
C LYS A 125 -9.76 -21.73 10.73
N VAL A 126 -9.00 -22.71 10.24
CA VAL A 126 -8.54 -23.85 11.05
C VAL A 126 -7.61 -23.33 12.14
N ASP A 127 -6.51 -22.69 11.73
CA ASP A 127 -5.47 -22.20 12.64
C ASP A 127 -6.05 -21.23 13.67
N LEU A 128 -6.91 -20.31 13.25
CA LEU A 128 -7.57 -19.38 14.15
C LEU A 128 -8.48 -20.12 15.14
N SER A 129 -9.34 -21.01 14.66
CA SER A 129 -10.36 -21.64 15.50
C SER A 129 -9.77 -22.55 16.58
N THR A 130 -8.66 -23.21 16.28
CA THR A 130 -7.99 -24.13 17.21
C THR A 130 -6.97 -23.45 18.11
N THR A 131 -6.77 -22.13 17.97
CA THR A 131 -5.92 -21.37 18.86
C THR A 131 -6.66 -21.08 20.17
N GLU A 132 -6.03 -21.37 21.30
CA GLU A 132 -6.60 -21.06 22.61
C GLU A 132 -6.76 -19.55 22.80
N GLY A 133 -7.92 -19.12 23.29
CA GLY A 133 -8.19 -17.71 23.55
C GLY A 133 -9.40 -17.51 24.44
N ARG A 134 -9.36 -16.45 25.26
CA ARG A 134 -10.42 -16.11 26.23
C ARG A 134 -11.81 -15.98 25.58
N TYR A 135 -11.86 -15.50 24.34
CA TYR A 135 -13.10 -15.25 23.59
C TYR A 135 -13.29 -16.20 22.42
N MET A 136 -12.53 -17.30 22.39
CA MET A 136 -12.61 -18.34 21.37
C MET A 136 -13.46 -19.49 21.89
N LEU A 137 -14.37 -19.99 21.06
CA LEU A 137 -15.10 -21.20 21.37
C LEU A 137 -14.18 -22.41 21.16
N PRO A 138 -14.32 -23.49 21.96
CA PRO A 138 -13.63 -24.74 21.72
C PRO A 138 -13.87 -25.22 20.29
N ALA A 139 -12.79 -25.48 19.56
CA ALA A 139 -12.83 -26.06 18.23
C ALA A 139 -11.78 -27.15 18.12
N PHE A 140 -12.10 -28.17 17.34
CA PHE A 140 -11.27 -29.35 17.20
C PHE A 140 -11.02 -29.61 15.72
N LYS A 141 -9.76 -29.76 15.35
CA LYS A 141 -9.36 -30.16 14.01
C LYS A 141 -9.55 -31.68 13.86
N ILE A 142 -10.40 -32.10 12.94
CA ILE A 142 -10.65 -33.52 12.66
C ILE A 142 -9.90 -33.89 11.37
N PRO A 143 -9.18 -35.03 11.33
CA PRO A 143 -9.18 -36.12 12.31
C PRO A 143 -8.24 -35.97 13.51
N GLU A 144 -7.33 -34.99 13.53
CA GLU A 144 -6.19 -34.96 14.46
C GLU A 144 -6.57 -34.85 15.95
N GLN A 145 -7.66 -34.18 16.28
CA GLN A 145 -8.16 -33.93 17.65
C GLN A 145 -9.47 -34.68 17.94
N ARG A 146 -9.73 -35.80 17.25
CA ARG A 146 -10.96 -36.59 17.43
C ARG A 146 -11.20 -37.00 18.88
N ASP A 147 -10.18 -37.51 19.56
CA ASP A 147 -10.36 -38.03 20.92
C ASP A 147 -10.58 -36.90 21.95
N GLU A 148 -10.00 -35.73 21.70
CA GLU A 148 -10.24 -34.52 22.50
C GLU A 148 -11.67 -34.02 22.33
N PHE A 149 -12.15 -33.97 21.08
CA PHE A 149 -13.53 -33.66 20.76
C PHE A 149 -14.51 -34.62 21.45
N LEU A 150 -14.26 -35.93 21.38
CA LEU A 150 -15.10 -36.95 22.01
C LEU A 150 -15.17 -36.79 23.53
N ARG A 151 -14.02 -36.54 24.19
CA ARG A 151 -14.00 -36.27 25.63
C ARG A 151 -14.79 -35.02 25.99
N TYR A 152 -14.64 -33.94 25.21
CA TYR A 152 -15.37 -32.69 25.43
C TYR A 152 -16.88 -32.90 25.27
N ALA A 153 -17.31 -33.52 24.17
CA ALA A 153 -18.73 -33.75 23.90
C ALA A 153 -19.40 -34.64 24.95
N ASN A 154 -18.71 -35.67 25.45
CA ASN A 154 -19.22 -36.51 26.54
C ASN A 154 -19.38 -35.73 27.87
N GLY A 155 -18.56 -34.70 28.10
CA GLY A 155 -18.68 -33.82 29.26
C GLY A 155 -19.81 -32.79 29.15
N TYR A 156 -20.27 -32.51 27.92
CA TYR A 156 -21.30 -31.49 27.64
C TYR A 156 -22.34 -32.00 26.62
N PRO A 157 -23.18 -33.00 27.00
CA PRO A 157 -24.04 -33.73 26.07
C PRO A 157 -25.11 -32.86 25.39
N GLU A 158 -25.53 -31.76 26.00
CA GLU A 158 -26.53 -30.83 25.44
C GLU A 158 -25.93 -29.85 24.41
N THR A 159 -24.62 -29.93 24.14
CA THR A 159 -23.94 -29.00 23.23
C THR A 159 -24.18 -29.38 21.78
N MET A 160 -24.61 -28.42 20.97
CA MET A 160 -24.65 -28.56 19.51
C MET A 160 -23.32 -28.13 18.89
N PHE A 161 -22.88 -28.87 17.87
CA PHE A 161 -21.61 -28.60 17.19
C PHE A 161 -21.84 -28.15 15.74
N VAL A 162 -20.98 -27.24 15.28
CA VAL A 162 -20.96 -26.79 13.89
C VAL A 162 -19.76 -27.41 13.20
N GLN A 163 -20.01 -28.35 12.28
CA GLN A 163 -18.98 -28.88 11.40
C GLN A 163 -18.82 -27.93 10.21
N LYS A 164 -17.59 -27.51 9.96
CA LYS A 164 -17.25 -26.69 8.81
C LYS A 164 -16.08 -27.30 8.06
N SER A 165 -16.27 -27.65 6.79
CA SER A 165 -15.19 -28.14 5.93
C SER A 165 -14.06 -27.12 5.77
N ASN A 166 -12.88 -27.60 5.37
CA ASN A 166 -11.74 -26.76 5.01
C ASN A 166 -11.92 -26.10 3.63
N ASP A 167 -12.78 -26.69 2.80
CA ASP A 167 -13.17 -26.12 1.51
C ASP A 167 -14.24 -25.04 1.69
N HIS A 168 -14.34 -24.14 0.70
CA HIS A 168 -15.17 -22.92 0.76
C HIS A 168 -16.70 -23.16 0.91
N ARG A 169 -17.17 -24.41 1.03
CA ARG A 169 -18.59 -24.77 1.17
C ARG A 169 -18.74 -26.01 2.05
N GLY A 170 -19.74 -26.00 2.93
CA GLY A 170 -20.08 -27.12 3.81
C GLY A 170 -20.11 -26.71 5.28
N ILE A 171 -21.23 -26.11 5.70
CA ILE A 171 -21.55 -25.86 7.12
C ILE A 171 -22.72 -26.76 7.47
N SER A 172 -22.56 -27.60 8.48
CA SER A 172 -23.66 -28.41 9.03
C SER A 172 -23.69 -28.29 10.55
N VAL A 173 -24.89 -28.14 11.09
CA VAL A 173 -25.12 -28.25 12.54
C VAL A 173 -25.46 -29.70 12.79
N LYS A 174 -24.69 -30.37 13.63
CA LYS A 174 -24.93 -31.76 14.00
C LYS A 174 -25.15 -31.85 15.50
N ASN A 175 -26.22 -32.54 15.86
CA ASN A 175 -26.39 -33.06 17.21
C ASN A 175 -25.63 -34.38 17.27
N MET A 176 -24.90 -34.62 18.36
CA MET A 176 -24.06 -35.81 18.47
C MET A 176 -24.95 -37.03 18.71
N ASP A 177 -25.04 -37.90 17.72
CA ASP A 177 -25.20 -39.32 17.95
C ASP A 177 -23.82 -39.94 17.70
N ILE A 178 -23.24 -40.63 18.69
CA ILE A 178 -21.82 -41.08 18.72
C ILE A 178 -21.39 -41.85 17.44
N ASN A 179 -22.37 -42.39 16.71
CA ASN A 179 -22.20 -43.11 15.44
C ASN A 179 -21.97 -42.20 14.21
N SER A 180 -22.18 -40.88 14.27
CA SER A 180 -22.06 -39.97 13.12
C SER A 180 -20.63 -39.49 12.83
N ILE A 181 -19.64 -39.89 13.63
CA ILE A 181 -18.25 -39.43 13.53
C ILE A 181 -17.45 -40.26 12.51
N SER A 182 -17.92 -41.46 12.16
CA SER A 182 -17.33 -42.30 11.11
C SER A 182 -17.49 -41.71 9.71
N GLU A 183 -18.45 -40.80 9.50
CA GLU A 183 -18.64 -40.06 8.23
C GLU A 183 -17.77 -38.80 8.12
N CYS A 184 -16.97 -38.48 9.14
CA CYS A 184 -16.12 -37.29 9.16
C CYS A 184 -14.72 -37.50 8.52
N ILE A 185 -14.48 -38.68 7.93
CA ILE A 185 -13.23 -39.04 7.25
C ILE A 185 -13.60 -39.42 5.80
N PRO A 186 -13.00 -38.79 4.77
CA PRO A 186 -13.15 -39.26 3.40
C PRO A 186 -12.53 -40.65 3.19
#